data_AF-A0A7V8W103-F1
#
_entry.id   AF-A0A7V8W103-F1
#
_cell.length_a   1.000
_cell.length_b   1.000
_cell.length_c   1.000
_cell.angle_alpha   90.00
_cell.angle_beta   90.00
_cell.angle_gamma   90.00
#
_symmetry.space_group_name_H-M   'P 1'
#
loop_
_entity.id
_entity.type
_entity.pdbx_description
1 polymer ?
#
loop_
_entity_poly.entity_id
_entity_poly.type
_entity_poly.pdbx_seq_one_letter_code
_entity_poly.pdbx_strand_id
1 'polypeptide(L)'
;MDQQQFPGNIFLSQSSGNNISVLQAIADEYPYCSLAQFTLLSQQVKENDPAAEKQRSKTALYFNDPAWLYWQLHLISTPANTEEANHTISPNEQIPAPAIPVINTNEPAEPNDTEIAFEPLYTVDYFASQGIKISEETVASDKLGKQMKSFTEWLKTMKKIDTSRLPSGDDQTDIKMQHFAENSNAPSEVITEALAEVLIKQDKPEAAMEMYKKLSLLDPSKSAYFAAKIDSLQAGRQV
;
A
#
# COMPACT_ATOMS: atom_id res chain seq x y z
N MET A 1 -11.01 -15.93 7.70
CA MET A 1 -10.15 -14.76 7.45
C MET A 1 -11.05 -13.55 7.51
N ASP A 2 -11.15 -12.95 8.70
CA ASP A 2 -11.93 -11.73 8.90
C ASP A 2 -11.22 -10.57 8.21
N GLN A 3 -11.85 -10.04 7.16
CA GLN A 3 -11.43 -8.80 6.55
C GLN A 3 -11.70 -7.67 7.53
N GLN A 4 -10.63 -7.03 8.00
CA GLN A 4 -10.73 -5.80 8.79
C GLN A 4 -11.27 -4.69 7.89
N GLN A 5 -12.59 -4.54 7.91
CA GLN A 5 -13.29 -3.41 7.34
C GLN A 5 -12.97 -2.18 8.19
N PHE A 6 -12.12 -1.29 7.69
CA PHE A 6 -11.89 0.00 8.32
C PHE A 6 -13.24 0.75 8.42
N PRO A 7 -13.69 1.17 9.60
CA PRO A 7 -14.95 1.91 9.71
C PRO A 7 -14.77 3.26 9.04
N GLY A 8 -15.35 3.43 7.85
CA GLY A 8 -15.30 4.65 7.04
C GLY A 8 -16.08 5.84 7.62
N ASN A 9 -16.21 5.92 8.95
CA ASN A 9 -16.92 7.02 9.59
C ASN A 9 -16.37 7.23 11.01
N ILE A 10 -15.09 7.63 11.10
CA ILE A 10 -14.45 7.68 12.43
C ILE A 10 -14.93 8.86 13.28
N PHE A 11 -15.35 10.04 12.77
CA PHE A 11 -15.56 11.15 13.73
C PHE A 11 -16.43 12.36 13.30
N LEU A 12 -17.60 12.19 12.68
CA LEU A 12 -18.42 13.38 12.28
C LEU A 12 -19.93 13.28 12.51
N SER A 13 -20.40 12.31 13.29
CA SER A 13 -21.79 12.29 13.77
C SER A 13 -21.83 12.91 15.16
N GLN A 14 -22.79 13.82 15.38
CA GLN A 14 -23.10 14.52 16.63
C GLN A 14 -22.38 15.86 16.84
N SER A 15 -23.06 16.95 16.44
CA SER A 15 -23.47 18.04 17.34
C SER A 15 -23.72 19.29 16.48
N SER A 16 -24.99 19.68 16.36
CA SER A 16 -25.44 20.81 15.57
C SER A 16 -25.84 21.91 16.55
N GLY A 17 -25.10 23.03 16.57
CA GLY A 17 -25.54 24.23 17.29
C GLY A 17 -24.43 25.09 17.92
N ASN A 18 -23.48 24.50 18.66
CA ASN A 18 -22.53 25.26 19.51
C ASN A 18 -21.04 24.92 19.28
N ASN A 19 -20.68 24.19 18.22
CA ASN A 19 -19.34 23.60 18.11
C ASN A 19 -18.31 24.49 17.40
N ILE A 20 -18.72 25.42 16.52
CA ILE A 20 -17.73 26.21 15.75
C ILE A 20 -16.87 27.08 16.67
N SER A 21 -17.47 27.77 17.65
CA SER A 21 -16.71 28.63 18.58
C SER A 21 -15.72 27.82 19.43
N VAL A 22 -16.12 26.62 19.87
CA VAL A 22 -15.26 25.70 20.60
C VAL A 22 -14.13 25.16 19.71
N LEU A 23 -14.44 24.78 18.47
CA LEU A 23 -13.45 24.31 17.50
C LEU A 23 -12.47 25.42 17.11
N GLN A 24 -12.94 26.66 17.02
CA GLN A 24 -12.08 27.82 16.78
C GLN A 24 -11.14 28.05 17.96
N ALA A 25 -11.63 28.00 19.21
CA ALA A 25 -10.79 28.11 20.39
C ALA A 25 -9.70 27.01 20.42
N ILE A 26 -10.06 25.75 20.09
CA ILE A 26 -9.12 24.63 20.02
C ILE A 26 -8.11 24.83 18.88
N ALA A 27 -8.54 25.30 17.72
CA ALA A 27 -7.67 25.58 16.57
C ALA A 27 -6.71 26.75 16.83
N ASP A 28 -7.08 27.69 17.70
CA ASP A 28 -6.24 28.79 18.15
C ASP A 28 -5.27 28.36 19.27
N GLU A 29 -5.70 27.48 20.17
CA GLU A 29 -4.85 26.89 21.22
C GLU A 29 -3.79 25.94 20.64
N TYR A 30 -4.13 25.19 19.59
CA TYR A 30 -3.23 24.25 18.92
C TYR A 30 -3.09 24.56 17.41
N PRO A 31 -2.36 25.63 17.01
CA PRO A 31 -2.24 26.04 15.61
C PRO A 31 -1.65 24.96 14.69
N TYR A 32 -0.72 24.15 15.22
CA TYR A 32 -0.01 23.10 14.48
C TYR A 32 -0.75 21.76 14.43
N CYS A 33 -1.91 21.64 15.08
CA CYS A 33 -2.70 20.41 15.05
C CYS A 33 -3.52 20.35 13.75
N SER A 34 -3.04 19.56 12.77
CA SER A 34 -3.70 19.38 11.48
C SER A 34 -5.15 18.91 11.59
N LEU A 35 -5.43 18.04 12.58
CA LEU A 35 -6.76 17.53 12.84
C LEU A 35 -7.71 18.62 13.33
N ALA A 36 -7.27 19.52 14.22
CA ALA A 36 -8.09 20.62 14.72
C ALA A 36 -8.44 21.63 13.62
N GLN A 37 -7.46 21.96 12.76
CA GLN A 37 -7.70 22.86 11.61
C GLN A 37 -8.65 22.20 10.58
N PHE A 38 -8.55 20.88 10.40
CA PHE A 38 -9.41 20.11 9.51
C PHE A 38 -10.84 19.98 10.05
N THR A 39 -11.05 19.71 11.34
CA THR A 39 -12.39 19.60 11.92
C THR A 39 -13.14 20.92 11.83
N LEU A 40 -12.47 22.04 12.13
CA LEU A 40 -13.02 23.39 11.93
C LEU A 40 -13.42 23.63 10.48
N LEU A 41 -12.52 23.34 9.52
CA LEU A 41 -12.80 23.46 8.09
C LEU A 41 -13.99 22.58 7.65
N SER A 42 -14.04 21.33 8.11
CA SER A 42 -15.09 20.38 7.77
C SER A 42 -16.47 20.86 8.22
N GLN A 43 -16.54 21.59 9.34
CA GLN A 43 -17.78 22.18 9.86
C GLN A 43 -18.18 23.42 9.05
N GLN A 44 -17.22 24.31 8.76
CA GLN A 44 -17.47 25.50 7.94
C GLN A 44 -17.96 25.16 6.53
N VAL A 45 -17.44 24.09 5.92
CA VAL A 45 -17.91 23.62 4.61
C VAL A 45 -19.32 23.04 4.67
N LYS A 46 -19.71 22.36 5.77
CA LYS A 46 -21.09 21.90 5.96
C LYS A 46 -22.08 23.05 6.14
N GLU A 47 -21.67 24.12 6.81
CA GLU A 47 -22.50 25.31 7.05
C GLU A 47 -22.44 26.33 5.89
N ASN A 48 -21.65 26.04 4.85
CA ASN A 48 -21.42 26.91 3.69
C ASN A 48 -20.95 28.33 4.06
N ASP A 49 -20.09 28.41 5.09
CA ASP A 49 -19.52 29.67 5.58
C ASP A 49 -18.45 30.22 4.61
N PRO A 50 -18.52 31.49 4.17
CA PRO A 50 -17.48 32.12 3.35
C PRO A 50 -16.08 32.14 4.00
N ALA A 51 -15.98 31.99 5.32
CA ALA A 51 -14.69 31.87 6.01
C ALA A 51 -13.94 30.56 5.69
N ALA A 52 -14.63 29.56 5.13
CA ALA A 52 -14.07 28.23 4.83
C ALA A 52 -12.87 28.28 3.89
N GLU A 53 -12.86 29.17 2.89
CA GLU A 53 -11.75 29.25 1.93
C GLU A 53 -10.43 29.69 2.61
N LYS A 54 -10.50 30.66 3.54
CA LYS A 54 -9.32 31.10 4.30
C LYS A 54 -8.80 29.97 5.18
N GLN A 55 -9.71 29.27 5.84
CA GLN A 55 -9.38 28.13 6.69
C GLN A 55 -8.82 26.96 5.87
N ARG A 56 -9.31 26.73 4.64
CA ARG A 56 -8.80 25.70 3.72
C ARG A 56 -7.33 25.90 3.42
N SER A 57 -6.93 27.13 3.04
CA SER A 57 -5.52 27.45 2.80
C SER A 57 -4.67 27.27 4.06
N LYS A 58 -5.19 27.68 5.23
CA LYS A 58 -4.50 27.49 6.51
C LYS A 58 -4.30 26.00 6.83
N THR A 59 -5.36 25.19 6.71
CA THR A 59 -5.30 23.74 6.95
C THR A 59 -4.34 23.04 5.98
N ALA A 60 -4.32 23.45 4.71
CA ALA A 60 -3.41 22.89 3.71
C ALA A 60 -1.93 23.10 4.04
N LEU A 61 -1.56 24.18 4.77
CA LEU A 61 -0.18 24.40 5.22
C LEU A 61 0.27 23.42 6.30
N TYR A 62 -0.67 22.94 7.13
CA TYR A 62 -0.37 22.05 8.27
C TYR A 62 -0.65 20.58 7.95
N PHE A 63 -1.31 20.27 6.84
CA PHE A 63 -1.59 18.90 6.41
C PHE A 63 -0.40 18.30 5.67
N ASN A 64 -0.12 17.02 5.93
CA ASN A 64 1.00 16.32 5.26
C ASN A 64 0.75 16.11 3.76
N ASP A 65 -0.51 15.90 3.37
CA ASP A 65 -0.92 15.69 1.97
C ASP A 65 -2.08 16.62 1.59
N PRO A 66 -1.86 17.61 0.70
CA PRO A 66 -2.90 18.52 0.26
C PRO A 66 -3.91 17.87 -0.70
N ALA A 67 -3.54 16.83 -1.45
CA ALA A 67 -4.46 16.11 -2.33
C ALA A 67 -5.44 15.25 -1.52
N TRP A 68 -4.96 14.64 -0.44
CA TRP A 68 -5.82 13.90 0.49
C TRP A 68 -6.83 14.81 1.20
N LEU A 69 -6.40 16.00 1.62
CA LEU A 69 -7.30 17.03 2.17
C LEU A 69 -8.39 17.42 1.15
N TYR A 70 -8.03 17.63 -0.12
CA TYR A 70 -8.98 17.94 -1.18
C TYR A 70 -10.00 16.81 -1.38
N TRP A 71 -9.52 15.56 -1.45
CA TRP A 71 -10.37 14.37 -1.58
C TRP A 71 -11.34 14.25 -0.40
N GLN A 72 -10.85 14.43 0.82
CA GLN A 72 -11.68 14.36 2.03
C GLN A 72 -12.77 15.44 2.05
N LEU A 73 -12.45 16.64 1.57
CA LEU A 73 -13.41 17.73 1.52
C LEU A 73 -14.46 17.54 0.41
N HIS A 74 -14.08 16.91 -0.69
CA HIS A 74 -14.99 16.52 -1.76
C HIS A 74 -16.05 15.53 -1.23
N LEU A 75 -15.65 14.53 -0.45
CA LEU A 75 -16.57 13.57 0.18
C LEU A 75 -17.59 14.24 1.12
N ILE A 76 -17.19 15.32 1.79
CA ILE A 76 -18.07 16.05 2.72
C ILE A 76 -19.04 16.98 1.98
N SER A 77 -18.61 17.53 0.83
CA SER A 77 -19.38 18.51 0.06
C SER A 77 -20.44 17.85 -0.83
N THR A 78 -20.20 16.61 -1.26
CA THR A 78 -21.19 15.84 -2.04
C THR A 78 -22.28 15.34 -1.09
N PRO A 79 -23.53 15.85 -1.16
CA PRO A 79 -24.63 15.22 -0.45
C PRO A 79 -24.74 13.78 -0.96
N ALA A 80 -24.98 12.84 -0.05
CA ALA A 80 -25.11 11.40 -0.31
C ALA A 80 -26.38 11.07 -1.14
N ASN A 81 -26.55 11.72 -2.29
CA ASN A 81 -27.58 11.42 -3.26
C ASN A 81 -27.14 11.89 -4.66
N THR A 82 -26.38 11.04 -5.34
CA THR A 82 -26.41 10.72 -6.77
C THR A 82 -25.17 9.89 -7.06
N GLU A 83 -25.41 8.64 -7.44
CA GLU A 83 -24.45 7.65 -7.90
C GLU A 83 -23.51 7.14 -6.80
N GLU A 84 -24.03 6.15 -6.08
CA GLU A 84 -23.25 4.95 -5.83
C GLU A 84 -22.41 4.62 -7.08
N ALA A 85 -21.12 4.93 -7.03
CA ALA A 85 -20.14 4.08 -7.65
C ALA A 85 -20.30 2.71 -6.98
N ASN A 86 -21.26 1.94 -7.50
CA ASN A 86 -21.40 0.53 -7.26
C ASN A 86 -20.12 -0.14 -7.72
N HIS A 87 -19.18 -0.28 -6.80
CA HIS A 87 -18.29 -1.42 -6.78
C HIS A 87 -18.70 -2.34 -5.63
N THR A 88 -19.99 -2.71 -5.62
CA THR A 88 -20.41 -3.98 -5.04
C THR A 88 -20.37 -4.99 -6.17
N ILE A 89 -19.31 -5.79 -6.18
CA ILE A 89 -19.33 -7.10 -6.82
C ILE A 89 -20.30 -7.93 -5.97
N SER A 90 -21.58 -7.94 -6.33
CA SER A 90 -22.48 -9.00 -5.91
C SER A 90 -22.57 -10.00 -7.07
N PRO A 91 -22.24 -11.27 -6.84
CA PRO A 91 -22.27 -12.30 -7.87
C PRO A 91 -23.73 -12.54 -8.27
N ASN A 92 -23.95 -12.71 -9.58
CA ASN A 92 -25.20 -13.13 -10.22
C ASN A 92 -25.94 -12.01 -10.98
N GLU A 93 -25.36 -11.58 -12.09
CA GLU A 93 -26.16 -11.39 -13.31
C GLU A 93 -25.39 -11.93 -14.51
N GLN A 94 -26.05 -12.83 -15.22
CA GLN A 94 -25.48 -13.70 -16.24
C GLN A 94 -24.97 -12.88 -17.43
N ILE A 95 -23.66 -12.95 -17.66
CA ILE A 95 -23.08 -12.68 -18.97
C ILE A 95 -23.54 -13.83 -19.87
N PRO A 96 -24.19 -13.59 -21.03
CA PRO A 96 -24.42 -14.64 -22.00
C PRO A 96 -23.05 -15.15 -22.44
N ALA A 97 -22.76 -16.41 -22.12
CA ALA A 97 -21.52 -17.06 -22.50
C ALA A 97 -21.33 -16.93 -24.03
N PRO A 98 -20.22 -16.36 -24.52
CA PRO A 98 -19.84 -16.64 -25.88
C PRO A 98 -19.57 -18.15 -25.96
N ALA A 99 -20.34 -18.83 -26.80
CA ALA A 99 -20.24 -20.25 -27.03
C ALA A 99 -18.80 -20.61 -27.42
N ILE A 100 -18.08 -21.25 -26.50
CA ILE A 100 -16.86 -21.98 -26.82
C ILE A 100 -17.33 -23.22 -27.59
N PRO A 101 -16.93 -23.44 -28.85
CA PRO A 101 -17.20 -24.72 -29.50
C PRO A 101 -16.47 -25.80 -28.71
N VAL A 102 -17.24 -26.70 -28.10
CA VAL A 102 -16.75 -27.89 -27.40
C VAL A 102 -16.02 -28.76 -28.41
N ILE A 103 -14.69 -28.82 -28.30
CA ILE A 103 -13.89 -29.80 -29.03
C ILE A 103 -14.01 -31.10 -28.23
N ASN A 104 -14.79 -32.04 -28.78
CA ASN A 104 -14.91 -33.40 -28.27
C ASN A 104 -13.60 -34.15 -28.53
N THR A 105 -12.91 -34.56 -27.47
CA THR A 105 -11.73 -35.43 -27.55
C THR A 105 -12.15 -36.88 -27.76
N ASN A 106 -12.15 -37.33 -29.02
CA ASN A 106 -12.08 -38.75 -29.38
C ASN A 106 -10.97 -38.95 -30.43
N GLU A 107 -9.77 -39.36 -29.98
CA GLU A 107 -8.76 -40.26 -30.62
C GLU A 107 -8.24 -40.00 -32.07
N PRO A 108 -7.03 -40.44 -32.50
CA PRO A 108 -5.67 -40.42 -31.92
C PRO A 108 -4.69 -39.49 -32.71
N ALA A 109 -3.44 -39.48 -32.24
CA ALA A 109 -2.24 -38.74 -32.68
C ALA A 109 -1.99 -38.54 -34.19
N GLU A 110 -1.43 -37.37 -34.54
CA GLU A 110 -0.16 -37.16 -35.30
C GLU A 110 0.27 -35.68 -35.11
N PRO A 111 1.58 -35.36 -35.08
CA PRO A 111 2.10 -34.02 -34.81
C PRO A 111 2.08 -33.18 -36.09
N ASN A 112 2.03 -31.85 -35.97
CA ASN A 112 2.83 -30.86 -36.72
C ASN A 112 2.15 -29.48 -36.72
N ASP A 113 2.96 -28.49 -36.30
CA ASP A 113 2.89 -27.05 -36.57
C ASP A 113 1.56 -26.31 -36.38
N THR A 114 1.44 -25.63 -35.24
CA THR A 114 0.52 -24.49 -35.12
C THR A 114 1.28 -23.26 -34.65
N GLU A 115 1.60 -22.40 -35.62
CA GLU A 115 2.02 -21.02 -35.38
C GLU A 115 0.93 -20.30 -34.57
N ILE A 116 1.32 -19.76 -33.42
CA ILE A 116 0.43 -19.02 -32.52
C ILE A 116 0.17 -17.65 -33.15
N ALA A 117 -0.98 -17.47 -33.80
CA ALA A 117 -1.43 -16.17 -34.30
C ALA A 117 -1.89 -15.30 -33.11
N PHE A 118 -1.13 -14.25 -32.79
CA PHE A 118 -1.50 -13.26 -31.78
C PHE A 118 -2.37 -12.17 -32.41
N GLU A 119 -3.63 -12.11 -32.02
CA GLU A 119 -4.47 -10.93 -32.28
C GLU A 119 -4.08 -9.82 -31.29
N PRO A 120 -3.85 -8.58 -31.75
CA PRO A 120 -3.44 -7.51 -30.86
C PRO A 120 -4.61 -7.10 -29.96
N LEU A 121 -4.54 -7.45 -28.67
CA LEU A 121 -5.43 -6.86 -27.67
C LEU A 121 -5.21 -5.35 -27.63
N TYR A 122 -6.32 -4.60 -27.62
CA TYR A 122 -6.35 -3.13 -27.54
C TYR A 122 -5.56 -2.62 -26.33
N THR A 123 -4.30 -2.26 -26.58
CA THR A 123 -3.41 -1.62 -25.62
C THR A 123 -3.60 -0.12 -25.72
N VAL A 124 -4.73 0.37 -25.20
CA VAL A 124 -4.90 1.81 -25.03
C VAL A 124 -4.05 2.22 -23.82
N ASP A 125 -2.87 2.76 -24.10
CA ASP A 125 -1.95 3.27 -23.09
C ASP A 125 -2.62 4.41 -22.30
N TYR A 126 -2.49 4.38 -20.98
CA TYR A 126 -3.11 5.33 -20.04
C TYR A 126 -2.75 6.80 -20.37
N PHE A 127 -1.56 7.04 -20.92
CA PHE A 127 -1.14 8.38 -21.36
C PHE A 127 -1.86 8.87 -22.62
N ALA A 128 -2.17 7.96 -23.55
CA ALA A 128 -2.90 8.28 -24.77
C ALA A 128 -4.38 8.58 -24.48
N SER A 129 -4.99 7.87 -23.53
CA SER A 129 -6.36 8.14 -23.09
C SER A 129 -6.47 9.46 -22.32
N GLN A 130 -5.42 9.89 -21.62
CA GLN A 130 -5.33 11.20 -20.95
C GLN A 130 -4.82 12.34 -21.86
N GLY A 131 -4.57 12.06 -23.14
CA GLY A 131 -4.24 13.09 -24.15
C GLY A 131 -2.84 13.73 -24.00
N ILE A 132 -1.94 13.15 -23.21
CA ILE A 132 -0.59 13.69 -22.98
C ILE A 132 0.29 13.35 -24.18
N LYS A 133 0.52 14.32 -25.06
CA LYS A 133 1.45 14.20 -26.19
C LYS A 133 2.81 14.79 -25.81
N ILE A 134 3.74 13.93 -25.39
CA ILE A 134 5.14 14.33 -25.19
C ILE A 134 5.82 14.39 -26.55
N SER A 135 6.12 15.60 -27.01
CA SER A 135 6.94 15.82 -28.20
C SER A 135 8.40 15.48 -27.87
N GLU A 136 8.97 14.58 -28.67
CA GLU A 136 10.31 14.00 -28.53
C GLU A 136 11.43 15.06 -28.46
N GLU A 137 11.16 16.28 -28.92
CA GLU A 137 12.09 17.42 -28.91
C GLU A 137 12.32 18.02 -27.51
N THR A 138 11.41 17.82 -26.54
CA THR A 138 11.55 18.39 -25.18
C THR A 138 12.27 17.49 -24.18
N VAL A 139 12.48 16.21 -24.51
CA VAL A 139 13.07 15.22 -23.60
C VAL A 139 14.61 15.30 -23.56
N ALA A 140 15.22 15.96 -24.55
CA ALA A 140 16.68 15.97 -24.71
C ALA A 140 17.43 16.92 -23.76
N SER A 141 16.78 17.92 -23.15
CA SER A 141 17.46 18.99 -22.41
C SER A 141 17.22 19.02 -20.88
N ASP A 142 16.21 18.31 -20.35
CA ASP A 142 15.85 18.41 -18.92
C ASP A 142 16.14 17.14 -18.12
N LYS A 143 16.56 17.29 -16.85
CA LYS A 143 16.85 16.19 -15.92
C LYS A 143 15.62 15.31 -15.67
N LEU A 144 14.43 15.91 -15.69
CA LEU A 144 13.16 15.21 -15.50
C LEU A 144 12.83 14.30 -16.69
N GLY A 145 13.12 14.72 -17.93
CA GLY A 145 12.93 13.91 -19.14
C GLY A 145 13.83 12.67 -19.16
N LYS A 146 15.06 12.77 -18.62
CA LYS A 146 15.96 11.62 -18.44
C LYS A 146 15.47 10.63 -17.38
N GLN A 147 14.73 11.11 -16.37
CA GLN A 147 14.18 10.28 -15.29
C GLN A 147 12.82 9.67 -15.66
N MET A 148 12.03 10.35 -16.49
CA MET A 148 10.75 9.86 -17.03
C MET A 148 10.95 9.07 -18.33
N LYS A 149 11.85 8.08 -18.31
CA LYS A 149 11.85 7.05 -19.35
C LYS A 149 10.50 6.34 -19.27
N SER A 150 9.72 6.43 -20.34
CA SER A 150 8.42 5.77 -20.44
C SER A 150 8.59 4.27 -20.17
N PHE A 151 7.62 3.66 -19.51
CA PHE A 151 7.56 2.21 -19.29
C PHE A 151 7.80 1.42 -20.60
N THR A 152 7.38 1.95 -21.75
CA THR A 152 7.63 1.35 -23.08
C THR A 152 9.10 1.42 -23.50
N GLU A 153 9.82 2.47 -23.10
CA GLU A 153 11.27 2.59 -23.30
C GLU A 153 12.02 1.64 -22.36
N TRP A 154 11.56 1.51 -21.12
CA TRP A 154 12.09 0.54 -20.17
C TRP A 154 11.86 -0.91 -20.62
N LEU A 155 10.68 -1.25 -21.14
CA LEU A 155 10.40 -2.55 -21.75
C LEU A 155 11.29 -2.82 -22.98
N LYS A 156 11.56 -1.80 -23.81
CA LYS A 156 12.53 -1.90 -24.92
C LYS A 156 13.94 -2.20 -24.42
N THR A 157 14.33 -1.67 -23.25
CA THR A 157 15.65 -1.97 -22.64
C THR A 157 15.72 -3.36 -22.00
N MET A 158 14.60 -3.89 -21.47
CA MET A 158 14.57 -5.22 -20.83
C MET A 158 14.58 -6.38 -21.83
N LYS A 159 13.98 -6.21 -23.02
CA LYS A 159 13.91 -7.30 -24.02
C LYS A 159 15.26 -7.63 -24.67
N LYS A 160 16.30 -6.82 -24.43
CA LYS A 160 17.64 -7.01 -24.98
C LYS A 160 18.71 -7.10 -23.89
N ILE A 161 18.47 -7.92 -22.87
CA ILE A 161 19.57 -8.47 -22.08
C ILE A 161 20.19 -9.59 -22.92
N ASP A 162 21.18 -9.23 -23.74
CA ASP A 162 22.04 -10.19 -24.42
C ASP A 162 22.80 -10.98 -23.34
N THR A 163 22.31 -12.17 -23.01
CA THR A 163 23.01 -13.15 -22.13
C THR A 163 24.36 -13.58 -22.70
N SER A 164 24.61 -13.26 -23.97
CA SER A 164 25.86 -13.47 -24.70
C SER A 164 27.02 -12.56 -24.25
N ARG A 165 26.74 -11.53 -23.42
CA ARG A 165 27.73 -10.54 -22.98
C ARG A 165 27.97 -10.53 -21.46
N LEU A 166 27.62 -11.61 -20.77
CA LEU A 166 28.16 -11.83 -19.43
C LEU A 166 29.67 -12.06 -19.57
N PRO A 167 30.54 -11.19 -19.03
CA PRO A 167 31.95 -11.58 -18.89
C PRO A 167 31.95 -12.87 -18.08
N SER A 168 32.70 -13.89 -18.51
CA SER A 168 32.94 -15.08 -17.69
C SER A 168 33.33 -14.60 -16.30
N GLY A 169 32.41 -14.77 -15.34
CA GLY A 169 32.56 -14.28 -13.98
C GLY A 169 33.83 -14.89 -13.42
N ASP A 170 34.60 -14.08 -12.71
CA ASP A 170 35.71 -14.59 -11.91
C ASP A 170 35.12 -15.66 -10.97
N ASP A 171 35.68 -16.88 -10.91
CA ASP A 171 35.07 -18.00 -10.16
C ASP A 171 34.74 -17.59 -8.71
N GLN A 172 35.50 -16.65 -8.16
CA GLN A 172 35.29 -16.09 -6.84
C GLN A 172 34.04 -15.19 -6.72
N THR A 173 33.65 -14.45 -7.76
CA THR A 173 32.39 -13.67 -7.75
C THR A 173 31.20 -14.60 -7.82
N ASP A 174 31.29 -15.68 -8.59
CA ASP A 174 30.21 -16.65 -8.75
C ASP A 174 29.97 -17.43 -7.45
N ILE A 175 31.04 -17.83 -6.75
CA ILE A 175 30.94 -18.45 -5.41
C ILE A 175 30.30 -17.49 -4.40
N LYS A 176 30.67 -16.21 -4.41
CA LYS A 176 30.06 -15.21 -3.53
C LYS A 176 28.58 -15.01 -3.86
N MET A 177 28.22 -14.88 -5.14
CA MET A 177 26.83 -14.76 -5.57
C MET A 177 26.00 -15.98 -5.19
N GLN A 178 26.54 -17.19 -5.34
CA GLN A 178 25.90 -18.43 -4.91
C GLN A 178 25.65 -18.42 -3.40
N HIS A 179 26.64 -18.06 -2.58
CA HIS A 179 26.49 -17.99 -1.12
C HIS A 179 25.47 -16.92 -0.69
N PHE A 180 25.43 -15.77 -1.36
CA PHE A 180 24.40 -14.75 -1.11
C PHE A 180 23.00 -15.23 -1.49
N ALA A 181 22.87 -15.96 -2.62
CA ALA A 181 21.60 -16.53 -3.05
C ALA A 181 21.09 -17.61 -2.08
N GLU A 182 21.98 -18.51 -1.63
CA GLU A 182 21.66 -19.55 -0.64
C GLU A 182 21.21 -18.95 0.70
N ASN A 183 21.91 -17.91 1.18
CA ASN A 183 21.55 -17.23 2.41
C ASN A 183 20.25 -16.41 2.28
N SER A 184 19.87 -16.03 1.06
CA SER A 184 18.61 -15.30 0.78
C SER A 184 17.40 -16.23 0.69
N ASN A 185 17.60 -17.49 0.29
CA ASN A 185 16.52 -18.48 0.21
C ASN A 185 16.22 -19.14 1.57
N ALA A 186 17.11 -19.00 2.55
CA ALA A 186 16.88 -19.51 3.89
C ALA A 186 15.87 -18.63 4.65
N PRO A 187 14.82 -19.21 5.25
CA PRO A 187 13.89 -18.43 6.08
C PRO A 187 14.63 -17.91 7.32
N SER A 188 14.85 -16.60 7.39
CA SER A 188 15.42 -15.97 8.59
C SER A 188 14.39 -15.96 9.71
N GLU A 189 14.76 -16.48 10.88
CA GLU A 189 13.93 -16.35 12.08
C GLU A 189 13.92 -14.88 12.54
N VAL A 190 12.74 -14.25 12.54
CA VAL A 190 12.58 -12.84 12.94
C VAL A 190 12.56 -12.76 14.47
N ILE A 191 13.71 -12.49 15.09
CA ILE A 191 13.82 -12.42 16.55
C ILE A 191 13.60 -10.95 16.99
N THR A 192 12.37 -10.62 17.39
CA THR A 192 12.01 -9.26 17.84
C THR A 192 11.14 -9.29 19.09
N GLU A 193 11.22 -8.24 19.91
CA GLU A 193 10.41 -8.10 21.12
C GLU A 193 8.91 -8.06 20.80
N ALA A 194 8.52 -7.31 19.76
CA ALA A 194 7.13 -7.21 19.33
C ALA A 194 6.55 -8.59 18.94
N LEU A 195 7.35 -9.44 18.28
CA LEU A 195 6.94 -10.81 17.98
C LEU A 195 6.73 -11.63 19.26
N ALA A 196 7.63 -11.51 20.24
CA ALA A 196 7.48 -12.17 21.53
C ALA A 196 6.18 -11.74 22.26
N GLU A 197 5.83 -10.46 22.21
CA GLU A 197 4.57 -9.95 22.78
C GLU A 197 3.32 -10.49 22.06
N VAL A 198 3.37 -10.59 20.74
CA VAL A 198 2.30 -11.20 19.96
C VAL A 198 2.15 -12.68 20.32
N LEU A 199 3.26 -13.41 20.52
CA LEU A 199 3.23 -14.81 20.95
C LEU A 199 2.59 -14.99 22.33
N ILE A 200 2.82 -14.07 23.27
CA ILE A 200 2.11 -14.05 24.56
C ILE A 200 0.61 -13.90 24.34
N LYS A 201 0.19 -12.96 23.47
CA LYS A 201 -1.23 -12.73 23.14
C LYS A 201 -1.88 -13.92 22.43
N GLN A 202 -1.10 -14.71 21.70
CA GLN A 202 -1.53 -15.94 21.03
C GLN A 202 -1.55 -17.16 21.95
N ASP A 203 -1.41 -16.97 23.26
CA ASP A 203 -1.37 -18.04 24.26
C ASP A 203 -0.23 -19.06 24.00
N LYS A 204 0.89 -18.57 23.45
CA LYS A 204 2.13 -19.34 23.21
C LYS A 204 3.30 -18.81 24.05
N PRO A 205 3.21 -18.89 25.39
CA PRO A 205 4.25 -18.36 26.28
C PRO A 205 5.60 -19.08 26.15
N GLU A 206 5.63 -20.34 25.72
CA GLU A 206 6.88 -21.11 25.55
C GLU A 206 7.75 -20.55 24.43
N ALA A 207 7.14 -20.30 23.27
CA ALA A 207 7.81 -19.67 22.14
C ALA A 207 8.23 -18.23 22.48
N ALA A 208 7.42 -17.49 23.24
CA ALA A 208 7.78 -16.15 23.71
C ALA A 208 9.01 -16.17 24.63
N MET A 209 9.10 -17.12 25.57
CA MET A 209 10.27 -17.28 26.44
C MET A 209 11.53 -17.62 25.64
N GLU A 210 11.42 -18.49 24.64
CA GLU A 210 12.54 -18.80 23.74
C GLU A 210 12.99 -17.54 22.99
N MET A 211 12.05 -16.74 22.49
CA MET A 211 12.35 -15.48 21.81
C MET A 211 13.09 -14.49 22.74
N TYR A 212 12.64 -14.33 23.98
CA TYR A 212 13.31 -13.47 24.96
C TYR A 212 14.71 -13.97 25.33
N LYS A 213 14.92 -15.28 25.39
CA LYS A 213 16.26 -15.86 25.57
C LYS A 213 17.17 -15.51 24.40
N LYS A 214 16.68 -15.68 23.15
CA LYS A 214 17.42 -15.29 21.94
C LYS A 214 17.74 -13.79 21.94
N LEU A 215 16.77 -12.94 22.30
CA LEU A 215 16.97 -11.49 22.42
C LEU A 215 18.00 -11.12 23.49
N SER A 216 18.05 -11.82 24.62
CA SER A 216 19.07 -11.59 25.65
C SER A 216 20.48 -11.91 25.19
N LEU A 217 20.65 -12.82 24.23
CA LEU A 217 21.95 -13.14 23.63
C LEU A 217 22.35 -12.11 22.57
N LEU A 218 21.38 -11.58 21.82
CA LEU A 218 21.60 -10.58 20.78
C LEU A 218 21.83 -9.17 21.34
N ASP A 219 21.12 -8.80 22.42
CA ASP A 219 21.23 -7.50 23.08
C ASP A 219 21.55 -7.67 24.59
N PRO A 220 22.85 -7.79 24.95
CA PRO A 220 23.27 -7.95 26.33
C PRO A 220 22.88 -6.78 27.24
N SER A 221 22.70 -5.57 26.68
CA SER A 221 22.37 -4.38 27.46
C SER A 221 20.98 -4.45 28.08
N LYS A 222 20.05 -5.14 27.42
CA LYS A 222 18.67 -5.38 27.88
C LYS A 222 18.46 -6.77 28.47
N SER A 223 19.52 -7.54 28.68
CA SER A 223 19.44 -8.91 29.21
C SER A 223 18.65 -9.00 30.52
N ALA A 224 18.89 -8.10 31.48
CA ALA A 224 18.15 -8.05 32.75
C ALA A 224 16.65 -7.78 32.56
N TYR A 225 16.28 -6.94 31.59
CA TYR A 225 14.89 -6.66 31.26
C TYR A 225 14.19 -7.90 30.68
N PHE A 226 14.83 -8.59 29.74
CA PHE A 226 14.28 -9.82 29.16
C PHE A 226 14.20 -10.95 30.19
N ALA A 227 15.17 -11.07 31.10
CA ALA A 227 15.12 -12.03 32.21
C ALA A 227 13.90 -11.79 33.11
N ALA A 228 13.66 -10.54 33.52
CA ALA A 228 12.46 -10.19 34.30
C ALA A 228 11.15 -10.52 33.55
N LYS A 229 11.11 -10.32 32.23
CA LYS A 229 9.94 -10.68 31.39
C LYS A 229 9.73 -12.20 31.35
N ILE A 230 10.80 -12.98 31.27
CA ILE A 230 10.75 -14.46 31.36
C ILE A 230 10.22 -14.90 32.72
N ASP A 231 10.73 -14.34 33.82
CA ASP A 231 10.30 -14.68 35.18
C ASP A 231 8.82 -14.37 35.40
N SER A 232 8.32 -13.24 34.87
CA SER A 232 6.91 -12.86 34.95
C SER A 232 5.98 -13.86 34.24
N LEU A 233 6.42 -14.37 33.08
CA LEU A 233 5.67 -15.38 32.31
C LEU A 233 5.69 -16.75 33.00
N GLN A 234 6.78 -17.08 33.68
CA GLN A 234 6.89 -18.30 34.45
C GLN A 234 6.03 -18.25 35.72
N ALA A 235 6.00 -17.11 36.42
CA ALA A 235 5.17 -16.90 37.60
C ALA A 235 3.66 -16.95 37.28
N GLY A 236 3.24 -16.32 36.18
CA GLY A 236 1.83 -16.32 35.74
C GLY A 236 1.31 -17.71 35.33
N ARG A 237 2.19 -18.68 35.06
CA ARG A 237 1.82 -20.07 34.75
C ARG A 237 1.59 -20.92 36.00
N GLN A 238 2.15 -20.53 37.16
CA GLN A 238 2.10 -21.33 38.39
C GLN A 238 0.88 -21.03 39.28
N VAL A 239 -0.08 -20.25 38.78
CA VAL A 239 -1.34 -19.91 39.44
C VAL A 239 -2.48 -20.53 38.66
#